data_AF-A0A0Q2YXN4-F1
#
_entry.id   AF-A0A0Q2YXN4-F1
#
_cell.length_a   1.000
_cell.length_b   1.000
_cell.length_c   1.000
_cell.angle_alpha   90.00
_cell.angle_beta   90.00
_cell.angle_gamma   90.00
#
_symmetry.space_group_name_H-M   'P 1'
#
loop_
_entity.id
_entity.type
_entity.pdbx_description
1 polymer ?
#
loop_
_entity_poly.entity_id
_entity_poly.type
_entity_poly.pdbx_seq_one_letter_code
_entity_poly.pdbx_strand_id
1 'polypeptide(L)'
;MVALLAVVFVARPGGASGQAYAAPGTGAVTADEFRQVSFQIVPEILAVVYRAFAETDESQIYDSLSEVSARDALETLYLERVGAMAGGGLEAADQELHAMELEGLTSRQDGEAFDMNVTWRVVGTVGHATHLHVRGNTYSANLMIEPVDGAWRMTSFELTDVDRTDAGEMVAAE
;
A
#
# COMPACT_ATOMS: atom_id res chain seq x y z
N MET A 1 34.12 9.56 13.30
CA MET A 1 33.33 10.60 12.63
C MET A 1 31.89 10.10 12.64
N VAL A 2 31.08 10.57 13.59
CA VAL A 2 29.69 10.12 13.77
C VAL A 2 28.82 11.10 13.01
N ALA A 3 28.17 10.65 11.93
CA ALA A 3 27.22 11.46 11.18
C ALA A 3 25.90 11.50 11.95
N LEU A 4 25.50 12.67 12.44
CA LEU A 4 24.14 12.92 12.90
C LEU A 4 23.23 13.03 11.68
N LEU A 5 22.34 12.05 11.49
CA LEU A 5 21.17 12.20 10.64
C LEU A 5 20.20 13.17 11.33
N ALA A 6 20.08 14.38 10.79
CA ALA A 6 19.06 15.33 11.20
C ALA A 6 17.73 14.94 10.53
N VAL A 7 16.81 14.38 11.30
CA VAL A 7 15.41 14.24 10.87
C VAL A 7 14.80 15.64 10.92
N VAL A 8 14.57 16.23 9.75
CA VAL A 8 13.90 17.53 9.62
C VAL A 8 12.39 17.30 9.71
N PHE A 9 11.80 17.59 10.87
CA PHE A 9 10.35 17.68 11.01
C PHE A 9 9.89 19.02 10.43
N VAL A 10 9.39 19.01 9.20
CA VAL A 10 8.64 20.15 8.65
C VAL A 10 7.24 20.10 9.24
N ALA A 11 6.93 21.03 10.14
CA ALA A 11 5.58 21.20 10.67
C ALA A 11 4.62 21.55 9.51
N ARG A 12 3.73 20.62 9.16
CA ARG A 12 2.68 20.85 8.16
C ARG A 12 1.60 21.77 8.76
N PRO A 13 1.12 22.79 8.03
CA PRO A 13 0.00 23.61 8.47
C PRO A 13 -1.23 22.71 8.64
N GLY A 14 -1.77 22.65 9.86
CA GLY A 14 -2.93 21.83 10.16
C GLY A 14 -4.15 22.29 9.36
N GLY A 15 -4.76 21.38 8.60
CA GLY A 15 -6.05 21.62 7.97
C GLY A 15 -7.11 21.93 9.03
N ALA A 16 -8.17 22.61 8.58
CA ALA A 16 -9.24 23.03 9.47
C ALA A 16 -9.89 21.79 10.10
N SER A 17 -9.79 21.66 11.43
CA SER A 17 -10.40 20.59 12.20
C SER A 17 -11.87 20.43 11.80
N GLY A 18 -12.19 19.34 11.09
CA GLY A 18 -13.56 19.02 10.64
C GLY A 18 -13.75 18.91 9.12
N GLN A 19 -12.74 19.16 8.29
CA GLN A 19 -12.82 18.83 6.86
C GLN A 19 -12.81 17.30 6.67
N ALA A 20 -13.71 16.80 5.81
CA ALA A 20 -13.79 15.41 5.43
C ALA A 20 -13.16 15.19 4.04
N TYR A 21 -12.46 14.08 3.89
CA TYR A 21 -11.78 13.68 2.66
C TYR A 21 -12.22 12.28 2.26
N ALA A 22 -12.30 12.01 0.96
CA ALA A 22 -12.68 10.70 0.45
C ALA A 22 -11.72 9.61 0.96
N ALA A 23 -12.25 8.54 1.54
CA ALA A 23 -11.51 7.36 1.96
C ALA A 23 -12.03 6.12 1.25
N PRO A 24 -11.14 5.23 0.80
CA PRO A 24 -11.52 3.91 0.28
C PRO A 24 -12.44 3.14 1.23
N GLY A 25 -13.45 2.47 0.67
CA GLY A 25 -14.39 1.60 1.39
C GLY A 25 -15.39 2.27 2.35
N THR A 26 -15.23 3.55 2.70
CA THR A 26 -15.99 4.19 3.79
C THR A 26 -16.66 5.52 3.42
N GLY A 27 -16.27 6.15 2.30
CA GLY A 27 -16.79 7.46 1.90
C GLY A 27 -15.93 8.60 2.45
N ALA A 28 -16.47 9.82 2.53
CA ALA A 28 -15.72 10.96 3.05
C ALA A 28 -15.65 10.93 4.58
N VAL A 29 -14.45 11.01 5.15
CA VAL A 29 -14.21 10.97 6.61
C VAL A 29 -13.27 12.10 7.04
N THR A 30 -13.52 12.66 8.21
CA THR A 30 -12.64 13.60 8.90
C THR A 30 -11.42 12.89 9.50
N ALA A 31 -10.41 13.63 9.96
CA ALA A 31 -9.26 13.04 10.63
C ALA A 31 -9.66 12.26 11.91
N ASP A 32 -10.61 12.77 12.69
CA ASP A 32 -11.09 12.09 13.90
C ASP A 32 -11.83 10.78 13.60
N GLU A 33 -12.58 10.74 12.49
CA GLU A 33 -13.23 9.53 12.01
C GLU A 33 -12.22 8.56 11.42
N PHE A 34 -11.29 9.04 10.59
CA PHE A 34 -10.20 8.23 10.03
C PHE A 34 -9.43 7.51 11.14
N ARG A 35 -9.11 8.21 12.25
CA ARG A 35 -8.47 7.60 13.42
C ARG A 35 -9.27 6.43 14.01
N GLN A 36 -10.61 6.50 13.96
CA GLN A 36 -11.49 5.46 14.50
C GLN A 36 -11.64 4.29 13.53
N VAL A 37 -11.64 4.54 12.22
CA VAL A 37 -11.90 3.53 11.20
C VAL A 37 -10.67 3.15 10.36
N SER A 38 -9.47 3.53 10.78
CA SER A 38 -8.24 3.26 10.01
C SER A 38 -8.02 1.78 9.73
N PHE A 39 -8.46 0.90 10.63
CA PHE A 39 -8.39 -0.56 10.44
C PHE A 39 -9.30 -1.07 9.30
N GLN A 40 -10.25 -0.26 8.84
CA GLN A 40 -11.09 -0.53 7.67
C GLN A 40 -10.51 0.11 6.42
N ILE A 41 -9.95 1.32 6.53
CA ILE A 41 -9.46 2.07 5.38
C ILE A 41 -8.10 1.57 4.88
N VAL A 42 -7.17 1.23 5.79
CA VAL A 42 -5.82 0.80 5.39
C VAL A 42 -5.84 -0.49 4.55
N PRO A 43 -6.60 -1.54 4.90
CA PRO A 43 -6.74 -2.71 4.03
C PRO A 43 -7.25 -2.37 2.63
N GLU A 44 -8.19 -1.42 2.51
CA GLU A 44 -8.72 -0.98 1.22
C GLU A 44 -7.68 -0.24 0.39
N ILE A 45 -6.87 0.63 1.01
CA ILE A 45 -5.71 1.27 0.36
C ILE A 45 -4.75 0.21 -0.18
N LEU A 46 -4.37 -0.76 0.65
CA LEU A 46 -3.46 -1.83 0.25
C LEU A 46 -4.06 -2.69 -0.88
N ALA A 47 -5.34 -3.04 -0.79
CA ALA A 47 -6.02 -3.84 -1.81
C ALA A 47 -5.99 -3.17 -3.19
N VAL A 48 -6.16 -1.85 -3.26
CA VAL A 48 -6.02 -1.10 -4.53
C VAL A 48 -4.59 -1.18 -5.07
N VAL A 49 -3.56 -1.09 -4.22
CA VAL A 49 -2.17 -1.27 -4.64
C VAL A 49 -1.95 -2.65 -5.26
N TYR A 50 -2.39 -3.73 -4.61
CA TYR A 50 -2.24 -5.08 -5.16
C TYR A 50 -3.04 -5.27 -6.46
N ARG A 51 -4.24 -4.68 -6.56
CA ARG A 51 -5.02 -4.69 -7.80
C ARG A 51 -4.27 -3.99 -8.93
N ALA A 52 -3.71 -2.81 -8.67
CA ALA A 52 -2.89 -2.08 -9.66
C ALA A 52 -1.66 -2.92 -10.09
N PHE A 53 -1.09 -3.70 -9.18
CA PHE A 53 0.05 -4.56 -9.50
C PHE A 53 -0.33 -5.80 -10.34
N ALA A 54 -1.61 -6.15 -10.41
CA ALA A 54 -2.13 -7.19 -11.31
C ALA A 54 -2.48 -6.64 -12.71
N GLU A 55 -2.61 -5.33 -12.86
CA GLU A 55 -2.90 -4.68 -14.14
C GLU A 55 -1.69 -4.71 -15.08
N THR A 56 -1.94 -4.59 -16.39
CA THR A 56 -0.93 -4.76 -17.45
C THR A 56 -0.80 -3.55 -18.36
N ASP A 57 -1.82 -2.69 -18.37
CA ASP A 57 -1.81 -1.44 -19.07
C ASP A 57 -1.19 -0.36 -18.18
N GLU A 58 -0.15 0.30 -18.68
CA GLU A 58 0.62 1.29 -17.92
C GLU A 58 -0.23 2.46 -17.42
N SER A 59 -1.20 2.91 -18.22
CA SER A 59 -2.07 4.02 -17.82
C SER A 59 -3.03 3.60 -16.71
N GLN A 60 -3.59 2.39 -16.78
CA GLN A 60 -4.43 1.83 -15.72
C GLN A 60 -3.63 1.67 -14.43
N ILE A 61 -2.40 1.15 -14.51
CA ILE A 61 -1.53 0.98 -13.33
C ILE A 61 -1.35 2.32 -12.61
N TYR A 62 -1.02 3.37 -13.36
CA TYR A 62 -0.84 4.70 -12.77
C TYR A 62 -2.15 5.25 -12.18
N ASP A 63 -3.25 5.16 -12.93
CA ASP A 63 -4.56 5.67 -12.51
C ASP A 63 -5.00 4.99 -11.21
N SER A 64 -4.97 3.66 -11.14
CA SER A 64 -5.32 2.88 -9.94
C SER A 64 -4.41 3.22 -8.74
N LEU A 65 -3.10 3.33 -8.94
CA LEU A 65 -2.20 3.74 -7.85
C LEU A 65 -2.50 5.16 -7.36
N SER A 66 -2.85 6.08 -8.25
CA SER A 66 -3.16 7.48 -7.91
C SER A 66 -4.45 7.67 -7.10
N GLU A 67 -5.34 6.66 -7.09
CA GLU A 67 -6.53 6.67 -6.24
C GLU A 67 -6.16 6.68 -4.76
N VAL A 68 -5.13 5.91 -4.39
CA VAL A 68 -4.80 5.60 -2.99
C VAL A 68 -3.40 6.05 -2.56
N SER A 69 -2.57 6.49 -3.51
CA SER A 69 -1.23 6.98 -3.25
C SER A 69 -0.97 8.32 -3.94
N ALA A 70 -0.03 9.09 -3.39
CA ALA A 70 0.40 10.36 -3.94
C ALA A 70 1.87 10.61 -3.60
N ARG A 71 2.47 11.63 -4.23
CA ARG A 71 3.86 12.05 -3.99
C ARG A 71 4.83 10.87 -4.16
N ASP A 72 5.84 10.78 -3.30
CA ASP A 72 6.90 9.77 -3.31
C ASP A 72 6.36 8.34 -3.28
N ALA A 73 5.26 8.07 -2.56
CA ALA A 73 4.64 6.74 -2.56
C ALA A 73 4.13 6.34 -3.95
N LEU A 74 3.45 7.24 -4.66
CA LEU A 74 2.95 6.98 -6.02
C LEU A 74 4.10 6.71 -6.99
N GLU A 75 5.12 7.56 -6.97
CA GLU A 75 6.31 7.40 -7.81
C GLU A 75 7.01 6.07 -7.55
N THR A 76 7.23 5.74 -6.27
CA THR A 76 7.92 4.50 -5.87
C THR A 76 7.14 3.27 -6.31
N LEU A 77 5.84 3.20 -6.00
CA LEU A 77 4.99 2.05 -6.37
C LEU A 77 4.92 1.84 -7.89
N TYR A 78 4.78 2.94 -8.64
CA TYR A 78 4.73 2.87 -10.10
C TYR A 78 6.06 2.38 -10.69
N LEU A 79 7.20 2.92 -10.22
CA LEU A 79 8.52 2.49 -10.69
C LEU A 79 8.83 1.03 -10.31
N GLU A 80 8.45 0.59 -9.11
CA GLU A 80 8.56 -0.81 -8.70
C GLU A 80 7.75 -1.72 -9.62
N ARG A 81 6.51 -1.33 -9.94
CA ARG A 81 5.63 -2.12 -10.82
C ARG A 81 6.18 -2.19 -12.25
N VAL A 82 6.56 -1.06 -12.85
CA VAL A 82 7.12 -1.01 -14.21
C VAL A 82 8.45 -1.76 -14.29
N GLY A 83 9.32 -1.61 -13.27
CA GLY A 83 10.57 -2.35 -13.18
C GLY A 83 10.36 -3.87 -13.14
N ALA A 84 9.35 -4.33 -12.40
CA ALA A 84 9.02 -5.75 -12.32
C ALA A 84 8.50 -6.33 -13.65
N MET A 85 7.78 -5.54 -14.46
CA MET A 85 7.39 -5.93 -15.82
C MET A 85 8.60 -6.00 -16.77
N ALA A 86 9.46 -4.98 -16.74
CA ALA A 86 10.64 -4.91 -17.62
C ALA A 86 11.68 -6.03 -17.34
N GLY A 87 11.75 -6.52 -16.09
CA GLY A 87 12.62 -7.63 -15.70
C GLY A 87 12.21 -9.00 -16.21
N GLY A 88 11.09 -9.12 -16.95
CA GLY A 88 10.57 -10.40 -17.47
C GLY A 88 10.04 -11.35 -16.39
N GLY A 89 9.80 -10.84 -15.17
CA GLY A 89 9.29 -11.65 -14.06
C GLY A 89 7.76 -11.67 -13.96
N LEU A 90 7.06 -10.84 -14.74
CA LEU A 90 5.61 -10.63 -14.68
C LEU A 90 5.08 -10.33 -16.09
N GLU A 91 4.92 -11.36 -16.93
CA GLU A 91 4.17 -11.23 -18.18
C GLU A 91 2.68 -11.35 -17.88
N ALA A 92 1.98 -10.22 -17.75
CA ALA A 92 0.52 -10.09 -17.73
C ALA A 92 -0.33 -11.00 -16.80
N ALA A 93 -1.07 -10.42 -15.85
CA ALA A 93 -2.12 -11.10 -15.04
C ALA A 93 -1.71 -12.37 -14.24
N ASP A 94 -0.43 -12.72 -14.23
CA ASP A 94 0.16 -13.86 -13.53
C ASP A 94 0.19 -13.72 -12.00
N GLN A 95 -0.48 -12.71 -11.44
CA GLN A 95 -0.60 -12.47 -10.00
C GLN A 95 -2.06 -12.30 -9.62
N GLU A 96 -2.52 -13.14 -8.71
CA GLU A 96 -3.87 -13.05 -8.16
C GLU A 96 -3.79 -12.94 -6.64
N LEU A 97 -4.51 -11.96 -6.09
CA LEU A 97 -4.70 -11.80 -4.66
C LEU A 97 -5.87 -12.67 -4.21
N HIS A 98 -5.62 -13.71 -3.41
CA HIS A 98 -6.68 -14.57 -2.86
C HIS A 98 -7.21 -14.05 -1.54
N ALA A 99 -6.30 -13.60 -0.67
CA ALA A 99 -6.65 -13.07 0.63
C ALA A 99 -5.64 -12.02 1.10
N MET A 100 -6.14 -11.04 1.85
CA MET A 100 -5.34 -10.12 2.63
C MET A 100 -5.95 -10.00 4.03
N GLU A 101 -5.11 -10.09 5.05
CA GLU A 101 -5.50 -9.94 6.43
C GLU A 101 -4.61 -8.91 7.13
N LEU A 102 -5.23 -7.96 7.81
CA LEU A 102 -4.51 -7.00 8.65
C LEU A 102 -4.21 -7.65 10.00
N GLU A 103 -2.93 -7.88 10.29
CA GLU A 103 -2.49 -8.54 11.53
C GLU A 103 -2.18 -7.51 12.64
N GLY A 104 -1.79 -6.29 12.27
CA GLY A 104 -1.48 -5.24 13.22
C GLY A 104 -1.55 -3.85 12.61
N LEU A 105 -2.03 -2.88 13.38
CA LEU A 105 -2.01 -1.47 13.02
C LEU A 105 -1.88 -0.63 14.28
N THR A 106 -0.87 0.23 14.31
CA THR A 106 -0.77 1.33 15.27
C THR A 106 -0.67 2.64 14.50
N SER A 107 -1.23 3.72 15.06
CA SER A 107 -1.25 5.02 14.41
C SER A 107 -0.94 6.15 15.38
N ARG A 108 -0.19 7.14 14.89
CA ARG A 108 0.04 8.42 15.54
C ARG A 108 -0.40 9.52 14.58
N GLN A 109 -1.27 10.38 15.06
CA GLN A 109 -1.75 11.54 14.30
C GLN A 109 -0.79 12.73 14.49
N ASP A 110 -0.53 13.45 13.40
CA ASP A 110 0.17 14.74 13.38
C ASP A 110 -0.61 15.71 12.48
N GLY A 111 -1.42 16.58 13.09
CA GLY A 111 -2.39 17.39 12.35
C GLY A 111 -3.43 16.51 11.66
N GLU A 112 -3.50 16.57 10.33
CA GLU A 112 -4.33 15.67 9.52
C GLU A 112 -3.55 14.46 9.00
N ALA A 113 -2.23 14.39 9.19
CA ALA A 113 -1.45 13.24 8.75
C ALA A 113 -1.46 12.13 9.80
N PHE A 114 -1.27 10.90 9.34
CA PHE A 114 -1.16 9.70 10.17
C PHE A 114 0.13 8.96 9.84
N ASP A 115 1.01 8.86 10.83
CA ASP A 115 2.11 7.92 10.84
C ASP A 115 1.61 6.58 11.36
N MET A 116 1.71 5.53 10.55
CA MET A 116 1.15 4.21 10.86
C MET A 116 2.21 3.13 10.78
N ASN A 117 2.23 2.22 11.75
CA ASN A 117 2.97 0.97 11.64
C ASN A 117 1.96 -0.15 11.41
N VAL A 118 2.09 -0.82 10.28
CA VAL A 118 1.08 -1.74 9.74
C VAL A 118 1.76 -3.07 9.45
N THR A 119 1.13 -4.17 9.88
CA THR A 119 1.50 -5.54 9.53
C THR A 119 0.31 -6.20 8.87
N TRP A 120 0.52 -6.79 7.69
CA TRP A 120 -0.52 -7.49 6.96
C TRP A 120 0.04 -8.74 6.28
N ARG A 121 -0.81 -9.77 6.21
CA ARG A 121 -0.54 -11.01 5.51
C ARG A 121 -1.27 -11.02 4.18
N VAL A 122 -0.57 -11.46 3.14
CA VAL A 122 -1.11 -11.65 1.81
C VAL A 122 -0.93 -13.11 1.42
N VAL A 123 -2.01 -13.70 0.90
CA VAL A 123 -1.99 -14.97 0.21
C VAL A 123 -2.40 -14.73 -1.23
N GLY A 124 -1.53 -15.11 -2.15
CA GLY A 124 -1.75 -14.94 -3.58
C GLY A 124 -1.15 -16.07 -4.39
N THR A 125 -1.48 -16.13 -5.67
CA THR A 125 -0.79 -16.97 -6.64
C THR A 125 0.11 -16.11 -7.50
N VAL A 126 1.30 -16.63 -7.82
CA VAL A 126 2.18 -16.07 -8.83
C VAL A 126 2.73 -17.18 -9.71
N GLY A 127 2.70 -17.03 -11.02
CA GLY A 127 3.30 -18.02 -11.91
C GLY A 127 2.90 -17.83 -13.35
N HIS A 128 3.55 -18.57 -14.25
CA HIS A 128 3.36 -18.45 -15.69
C HIS A 128 2.50 -19.60 -16.22
N ALA A 129 2.15 -19.58 -17.51
CA ALA A 129 1.26 -20.54 -18.19
C ALA A 129 1.51 -22.05 -17.95
N THR A 130 2.66 -22.45 -17.38
CA THR A 130 2.96 -23.86 -17.03
C THR A 130 2.83 -24.18 -15.54
N HIS A 131 2.97 -23.21 -14.61
CA HIS A 131 2.96 -23.46 -13.15
C HIS A 131 2.52 -22.23 -12.36
N LEU A 132 1.64 -22.44 -11.37
CA LEU A 132 1.25 -21.43 -10.37
C LEU A 132 1.89 -21.75 -9.01
N HIS A 133 2.42 -20.74 -8.34
CA HIS A 133 2.92 -20.83 -6.97
C HIS A 133 1.97 -20.10 -6.03
N VAL A 134 1.40 -20.82 -5.07
CA VAL A 134 0.72 -20.18 -3.94
C VAL A 134 1.80 -19.64 -3.00
N ARG A 135 1.69 -18.36 -2.64
CA ARG A 135 2.62 -17.68 -1.74
C ARG A 135 1.85 -16.96 -0.65
N GLY A 136 2.18 -17.29 0.60
CA GLY A 136 1.86 -16.48 1.76
C GLY A 136 3.06 -15.62 2.16
N ASN A 137 2.88 -14.30 2.22
CA ASN A 137 3.88 -13.38 2.76
C ASN A 137 3.24 -12.51 3.84
N THR A 138 3.98 -12.26 4.92
CA THR A 138 3.63 -11.23 5.90
C THR A 138 4.56 -10.05 5.72
N TYR A 139 4.00 -8.86 5.64
CA TYR A 139 4.71 -7.61 5.45
C TYR A 139 4.51 -6.72 6.67
N SER A 140 5.55 -5.99 7.05
CA SER A 140 5.43 -4.86 7.99
C SER A 140 5.98 -3.60 7.35
N ALA A 141 5.26 -2.49 7.50
CA ALA A 141 5.68 -1.20 6.96
C ALA A 141 5.29 -0.02 7.87
N ASN A 142 6.07 1.05 7.75
CA ASN A 142 5.68 2.38 8.20
C ASN A 142 5.00 3.10 7.04
N LEU A 143 3.77 3.59 7.22
CA LEU A 143 3.01 4.34 6.22
C LEU A 143 2.78 5.76 6.71
N MET A 144 2.80 6.73 5.79
CA MET A 144 2.28 8.07 6.01
C MET A 144 1.03 8.26 5.17
N ILE A 145 -0.11 8.52 5.82
CA ILE A 145 -1.39 8.80 5.15
C ILE A 145 -1.82 10.22 5.48
N GLU A 146 -2.13 11.01 4.46
CA GLU A 146 -2.60 12.39 4.63
C GLU A 146 -3.62 12.76 3.55
N PRO A 147 -4.39 13.84 3.74
CA PRO A 147 -5.24 14.37 2.70
C PRO A 147 -4.43 14.95 1.54
N VAL A 148 -4.69 14.48 0.32
CA VAL A 148 -4.15 15.01 -0.92
C VAL A 148 -5.28 15.10 -1.94
N ASP A 149 -5.48 16.30 -2.52
CA ASP A 149 -6.52 16.59 -3.52
C ASP A 149 -7.93 16.12 -3.14
N GLY A 150 -8.29 16.23 -1.85
CA GLY A 150 -9.63 15.88 -1.37
C GLY A 150 -9.81 14.41 -0.97
N ALA A 151 -8.76 13.59 -1.01
CA ALA A 151 -8.80 12.17 -0.64
C ALA A 151 -7.69 11.81 0.35
N TRP A 152 -7.95 10.83 1.22
CA TRP A 152 -6.95 10.19 2.06
C TRP A 152 -6.05 9.31 1.20
N ARG A 153 -4.75 9.64 1.14
CA ARG A 153 -3.79 8.91 0.32
C ARG A 153 -2.52 8.59 1.08
N MET A 154 -1.92 7.45 0.77
CA MET A 154 -0.57 7.10 1.20
C MET A 154 0.44 7.99 0.47
N THR A 155 1.23 8.75 1.20
CA THR A 155 2.20 9.71 0.64
C THR A 155 3.65 9.29 0.79
N SER A 156 3.93 8.41 1.76
CA SER A 156 5.18 7.68 1.85
C SER A 156 4.94 6.31 2.47
N PHE A 157 5.84 5.36 2.19
CA PHE A 157 5.90 4.11 2.90
C PHE A 157 7.36 3.65 3.03
N GLU A 158 7.63 2.84 4.03
CA GLU A 158 8.91 2.16 4.23
C GLU A 158 8.59 0.73 4.67
N LEU A 159 8.94 -0.25 3.84
CA LEU A 159 8.82 -1.66 4.20
C LEU A 159 9.91 -2.00 5.22
N THR A 160 9.50 -2.40 6.42
CA THR A 160 10.39 -2.67 7.55
C THR A 160 10.70 -4.15 7.72
N ASP A 161 9.80 -5.04 7.29
CA ASP A 161 10.01 -6.49 7.36
C ASP A 161 9.21 -7.23 6.27
N VAL A 162 9.73 -8.39 5.86
CA VAL A 162 9.04 -9.33 4.95
C VAL A 162 9.33 -10.76 5.38
N ASP A 163 8.33 -11.41 5.96
CA ASP A 163 8.34 -12.84 6.22
C ASP A 163 7.77 -13.60 5.03
N ARG A 164 8.55 -14.55 4.51
CA ARG A 164 8.21 -15.42 3.37
C ARG A 164 8.21 -16.90 3.76
N THR A 165 8.11 -17.22 5.04
CA THR A 165 8.18 -18.59 5.55
C THR A 165 7.07 -19.47 4.96
N ASP A 166 5.92 -18.88 4.63
CA ASP A 166 4.77 -19.56 3.99
C ASP A 166 4.77 -19.46 2.44
N ALA A 167 5.89 -19.12 1.82
CA ALA A 167 6.01 -19.07 0.36
C ALA A 167 6.37 -20.45 -0.22
N GLY A 168 5.52 -21.02 -1.09
CA GLY A 168 5.98 -22.01 -2.07
C GLY A 168 5.24 -23.33 -2.19
N GLU A 169 3.92 -23.40 -1.99
CA GLU A 169 3.18 -24.57 -2.46
C GLU A 169 3.00 -24.48 -3.99
N MET A 170 3.56 -25.45 -4.73
CA MET A 170 3.38 -25.55 -6.18
C MET A 170 2.08 -26.27 -6.48
N VAL A 171 1.23 -25.67 -7.30
CA VAL A 171 0.02 -26.31 -7.83
C VAL A 171 0.09 -26.33 -9.36
N ALA A 172 -0.42 -27.42 -9.96
CA ALA A 172 -0.55 -27.49 -11.41
C ALA A 172 -1.60 -26.47 -11.86
N ALA A 173 -1.34 -25.75 -12.95
CA ALA A 173 -2.36 -24.93 -13.60
C ALA A 173 -3.39 -25.88 -14.25
N GLU A 174 -4.68 -25.72 -13.92
CA GLU A 174 -5.79 -26.49 -14.50
C GLU A 174 -6.14 -26.03 -15.92
#